data_AF-A0A6P1D2M3-F1
#
_entry.id   AF-A0A6P1D2M3-F1
#
_cell.length_a   1.000
_cell.length_b   1.000
_cell.length_c   1.000
_cell.angle_alpha   90.00
_cell.angle_beta   90.00
_cell.angle_gamma   90.00
#
_symmetry.space_group_name_H-M   'P 1'
#
loop_
_entity.id
_entity.type
_entity.pdbx_description
1 polymer ?
#
loop_
_entity_poly.entity_id
_entity_poly.type
_entity_poly.pdbx_seq_one_letter_code
_entity_poly.pdbx_strand_id
1 'polypeptide(L)'
;PLGGVRRALEVAAAAGLPCVVSSALETSVGLSAQLALAATLPELDYACGLGTVALFEGDVVAEPLLPVDGFLPVPPTPPVPDPDLLQRYRHPDPDRTAWWRERFDRVHALLGHA
;
A
#
# COMPACT_ATOMS: atom_id res chain seq x y z
N PRO A 1 2.93 2.18 -7.40
CA PRO A 1 3.37 2.80 -8.69
C PRO A 1 2.95 2.03 -9.95
N LEU A 2 2.90 0.70 -9.94
CA LEU A 2 2.65 -0.14 -11.13
C LEU A 2 1.16 -0.32 -11.50
N GLY A 3 0.25 0.48 -10.93
CA GLY A 3 -1.18 0.42 -11.28
C GLY A 3 -1.96 -0.76 -10.67
N GLY A 4 -1.52 -1.28 -9.52
CA GLY A 4 -2.22 -2.33 -8.77
C GLY A 4 -1.67 -3.74 -9.01
N VAL A 5 -2.19 -4.71 -8.25
CA VAL A 5 -1.65 -6.08 -8.19
C VAL A 5 -1.57 -6.75 -9.56
N ARG A 6 -2.67 -6.74 -10.33
CA ARG A 6 -2.72 -7.43 -11.64
C ARG A 6 -1.70 -6.88 -12.63
N ARG A 7 -1.61 -5.56 -12.76
CA ARG A 7 -0.64 -4.91 -13.65
C ARG A 7 0.79 -5.11 -13.18
N ALA A 8 1.03 -5.15 -11.86
CA ALA A 8 2.34 -5.48 -11.31
C ALA A 8 2.75 -6.93 -11.62
N LEU A 9 1.81 -7.90 -11.59
CA LEU A 9 2.06 -9.29 -11.99
C LEU A 9 2.40 -9.39 -13.48
N GLU A 10 1.70 -8.65 -14.35
CA GLU A 10 2.03 -8.58 -15.79
C GLU A 10 3.45 -8.07 -16.02
N VAL A 11 3.88 -7.05 -15.27
CA VAL A 11 5.26 -6.53 -15.32
C VAL A 11 6.26 -7.58 -14.85
N ALA A 12 6.00 -8.28 -13.73
CA ALA A 12 6.89 -9.32 -13.22
C ALA A 12 7.03 -10.49 -14.20
N ALA A 13 5.91 -10.93 -14.79
CA ALA A 13 5.91 -11.98 -15.81
C ALA A 13 6.68 -11.55 -17.08
N ALA A 14 6.47 -10.32 -17.54
CA ALA A 14 7.16 -9.78 -18.70
C ALA A 14 8.67 -9.57 -18.46
N ALA A 15 9.07 -9.27 -17.23
CA ALA A 15 10.48 -9.13 -16.88
C ALA A 15 11.25 -10.45 -16.99
N GLY A 16 10.61 -11.59 -16.66
CA GLY A 16 11.23 -12.92 -16.75
C GLY A 16 12.44 -13.09 -15.82
N LEU A 17 12.52 -12.30 -14.75
CA LEU A 17 13.61 -12.25 -13.79
C LEU A 17 13.07 -12.40 -12.37
N PRO A 18 13.89 -12.87 -11.41
CA PRO A 18 13.53 -12.84 -9.99
C PRO A 18 13.08 -11.44 -9.56
N CYS A 19 11.95 -11.37 -8.85
CA CYS A 19 11.33 -10.12 -8.43
C CYS A 19 11.22 -10.04 -6.91
N VAL A 20 11.18 -8.82 -6.39
CA VAL A 20 10.91 -8.54 -4.97
C VAL A 20 9.86 -7.44 -4.86
N VAL A 21 8.97 -7.56 -3.88
CA VAL A 21 7.95 -6.54 -3.58
C VAL A 21 8.49 -5.57 -2.54
N SER A 22 8.28 -4.27 -2.76
CA SER A 22 8.68 -3.22 -1.83
C SER A 22 7.61 -2.14 -1.70
N SER A 23 7.60 -1.51 -0.54
CA SER A 23 6.71 -0.42 -0.14
C SER A 23 7.12 0.94 -0.67
N ALA A 24 6.11 1.80 -0.85
CA ALA A 24 6.27 3.22 -1.12
C ALA A 24 5.98 4.08 0.13
N LEU A 25 6.11 3.49 1.32
CA LEU A 25 5.80 4.09 2.62
C LEU A 25 4.31 4.44 2.74
N GLU A 26 3.46 3.41 2.64
CA GLU A 26 2.03 3.52 2.87
C GLU A 26 1.62 3.10 4.29
N THR A 27 0.47 3.58 4.74
CA THR A 27 -0.25 3.03 5.90
C THR A 27 -0.64 1.56 5.65
N SER A 28 -1.15 0.84 6.66
CA SER A 28 -1.58 -0.56 6.49
C SER A 28 -2.63 -0.74 5.39
N VAL A 29 -3.42 0.29 5.09
CA VAL A 29 -4.39 0.27 3.98
C VAL A 29 -3.67 0.03 2.64
N GLY A 30 -2.65 0.82 2.33
CA GLY A 30 -1.89 0.68 1.09
C GLY A 30 -0.95 -0.53 1.13
N LEU A 31 -0.36 -0.83 2.28
CA LEU A 31 0.53 -1.99 2.46
C LEU A 31 -0.20 -3.31 2.20
N SER A 32 -1.50 -3.41 2.55
CA SER A 32 -2.31 -4.60 2.28
C SER A 32 -2.35 -4.99 0.79
N ALA A 33 -2.33 -4.01 -0.12
CA ALA A 33 -2.29 -4.28 -1.56
C ALA A 33 -0.95 -4.88 -2.01
N GLN A 34 0.14 -4.53 -1.34
CA GLN A 34 1.45 -5.08 -1.63
C GLN A 34 1.64 -6.48 -1.04
N LEU A 35 1.06 -6.74 0.14
CA LEU A 35 0.98 -8.09 0.68
C LEU A 35 0.17 -9.00 -0.24
N ALA A 36 -0.93 -8.50 -0.81
CA ALA A 36 -1.68 -9.23 -1.83
C ALA A 36 -0.82 -9.51 -3.08
N LEU A 37 0.00 -8.54 -3.54
CA LEU A 37 0.93 -8.79 -4.64
C LEU A 37 1.96 -9.87 -4.27
N ALA A 38 2.64 -9.73 -3.12
CA ALA A 38 3.63 -10.71 -2.67
C ALA A 38 3.04 -12.11 -2.56
N ALA A 39 1.82 -12.24 -2.02
CA ALA A 39 1.10 -13.51 -1.90
C ALA A 39 0.65 -14.13 -3.24
N THR A 40 0.70 -13.36 -4.33
CA THR A 40 0.30 -13.82 -5.67
C THR A 40 1.48 -14.12 -6.58
N LEU A 41 2.70 -13.74 -6.18
CA LEU A 41 3.90 -14.12 -6.92
C LEU A 41 4.11 -15.64 -6.84
N PRO A 42 4.54 -16.30 -7.94
CA PRO A 42 4.79 -17.74 -7.92
C PRO A 42 5.83 -18.16 -6.89
N GLU A 43 6.87 -17.35 -6.72
CA GLU A 43 8.01 -17.59 -5.84
C GLU A 43 8.40 -16.26 -5.14
N LEU A 44 8.93 -16.38 -3.91
CA LEU A 44 9.40 -15.26 -3.09
C LEU A 44 10.83 -15.54 -2.62
N ASP A 45 11.79 -15.46 -3.55
CA ASP A 45 13.21 -15.76 -3.28
C ASP A 45 13.88 -14.76 -2.32
N TYR A 46 13.29 -13.59 -2.16
CA TYR A 46 13.80 -12.50 -1.33
C TYR A 46 12.76 -12.02 -0.32
N ALA A 47 13.23 -11.59 0.85
CA ALA A 47 12.38 -10.90 1.81
C ALA A 47 11.80 -9.62 1.19
N CYS A 48 10.48 -9.43 1.31
CA CYS A 48 9.81 -8.25 0.78
C CYS A 48 10.04 -7.03 1.68
N GLY A 49 10.22 -5.85 1.08
CA GLY A 49 10.43 -4.57 1.76
C GLY A 49 9.14 -3.98 2.35
N LEU A 50 8.42 -4.75 3.18
CA LEU A 50 7.05 -4.44 3.61
C LEU A 50 6.93 -4.07 5.10
N GLY A 51 7.98 -4.18 5.90
CA GLY A 51 7.98 -3.78 7.33
C GLY A 51 7.98 -2.27 7.59
N THR A 52 7.39 -1.49 6.68
CA THR A 52 7.55 -0.02 6.64
C THR A 52 6.58 0.74 7.54
N VAL A 53 5.47 0.12 7.97
CA VAL A 53 4.53 0.73 8.93
C VAL A 53 5.23 1.08 10.24
N ALA A 54 6.23 0.31 10.64
CA ALA A 54 7.05 0.56 11.84
C ALA A 54 7.87 1.86 11.79
N LEU A 55 7.99 2.51 10.62
CA LEU A 55 8.69 3.78 10.44
C LEU A 55 7.80 4.99 10.76
N PHE A 56 6.49 4.81 10.90
CA PHE A 56 5.56 5.88 11.22
C PHE A 56 5.31 5.99 12.73
N GLU A 57 4.92 7.19 13.17
CA GLU A 57 4.47 7.43 14.55
C GLU A 57 3.15 6.72 14.86
N GLY A 58 2.41 6.30 13.83
CA GLY A 58 1.19 5.52 13.96
C GLY A 58 0.55 5.19 12.62
N ASP A 59 -0.64 4.61 12.70
CA ASP A 59 -1.38 4.09 11.55
C ASP A 59 -2.87 4.40 11.67
N VAL A 60 -3.62 4.21 10.58
CA VAL A 60 -5.04 4.57 10.47
C VAL A 60 -5.99 3.38 10.69
N VAL A 61 -5.48 2.23 11.10
CA VAL A 61 -6.26 1.01 11.37
C VAL A 61 -6.02 0.55 12.81
N ALA A 62 -7.02 -0.09 13.42
CA ALA A 62 -6.93 -0.55 14.81
C ALA A 62 -5.85 -1.62 15.02
N GLU A 63 -5.60 -2.45 13.99
CA GLU A 63 -4.60 -3.52 13.99
C GLU A 63 -3.58 -3.27 12.86
N PRO A 64 -2.47 -2.55 13.13
CA PRO A 64 -1.45 -2.25 12.12
C PRO A 64 -0.74 -3.52 11.63
N LEU A 65 -0.39 -3.54 10.35
CA LEU A 65 0.34 -4.62 9.69
C LEU A 65 1.85 -4.51 10.01
N LEU A 66 2.21 -4.92 11.23
CA LEU A 66 3.58 -4.95 11.73
C LEU A 66 4.17 -6.37 11.59
N PRO A 67 5.46 -6.50 11.20
CA PRO A 67 6.09 -7.81 11.12
C PRO A 67 6.22 -8.46 12.50
N VAL A 68 5.96 -9.77 12.55
CA VAL A 68 6.23 -10.62 13.71
C VAL A 68 7.13 -11.76 13.24
N ASP A 69 8.28 -11.94 13.89
CA ASP A 69 9.30 -12.94 13.53
C ASP A 69 9.74 -12.91 12.06
N GLY A 70 9.71 -11.72 11.44
CA GLY A 70 10.08 -11.51 10.03
C GLY A 70 8.96 -11.79 9.02
N PHE A 71 7.75 -12.09 9.49
CA PHE A 71 6.58 -12.38 8.64
C PHE A 71 5.47 -11.36 8.82
N LEU A 72 4.64 -11.21 7.79
CA LEU A 72 3.44 -10.38 7.80
C LEU A 72 2.25 -11.22 7.36
N PRO A 73 1.07 -11.06 7.99
CA PRO A 73 -0.14 -11.74 7.54
C PRO A 73 -0.62 -11.13 6.22
N VAL A 74 -1.24 -11.96 5.37
CA VAL A 74 -1.95 -11.50 4.18
C VAL A 74 -3.43 -11.34 4.56
N PRO A 75 -3.95 -10.12 4.73
CA PRO A 75 -5.33 -9.95 5.11
C PRO A 75 -6.26 -10.38 3.95
N PRO A 76 -7.39 -11.05 4.23
CA PRO A 76 -8.30 -11.53 3.19
C PRO A 76 -9.04 -10.38 2.48
N THR A 77 -9.15 -9.24 3.14
CA THR A 77 -9.74 -8.00 2.63
C THR A 77 -8.90 -6.81 3.08
N PRO A 78 -8.92 -5.68 2.34
CA PRO A 78 -8.26 -4.46 2.80
C PRO A 78 -8.71 -4.06 4.21
N PRO A 79 -7.78 -3.73 5.13
CA PRO A 79 -8.11 -3.22 6.45
C PRO A 79 -8.99 -1.97 6.36
N VAL A 80 -10.04 -1.91 7.19
CA VAL A 80 -10.94 -0.75 7.27
C VAL A 80 -10.29 0.30 8.18
N PRO A 81 -10.13 1.55 7.72
CA PRO A 81 -9.63 2.62 8.59
C PRO A 81 -10.55 2.87 9.78
N ASP A 82 -9.95 3.07 10.95
CA ASP A 82 -10.65 3.44 12.17
C ASP A 82 -10.98 4.95 12.14
N PRO A 83 -12.25 5.36 12.36
CA PRO A 83 -12.64 6.77 12.34
C PRO A 83 -11.89 7.66 13.34
N ASP A 84 -11.60 7.17 14.54
CA ASP A 84 -10.90 7.92 15.58
C ASP A 84 -9.42 8.09 15.22
N LEU A 85 -8.80 7.05 14.63
CA LEU A 85 -7.43 7.15 14.13
C LEU A 85 -7.33 8.07 12.89
N LEU A 86 -8.32 8.01 11.99
CA LEU A 86 -8.42 8.96 10.88
C LEU A 86 -8.53 10.40 11.36
N GLN A 87 -9.29 10.65 12.43
CA GLN A 87 -9.40 11.98 13.01
C GLN A 87 -8.10 12.40 13.71
N ARG A 88 -7.44 11.48 14.43
CA ARG A 88 -6.16 11.71 15.09
C ARG A 88 -5.05 12.10 14.13
N TYR A 89 -4.91 11.38 13.01
CA TYR A 89 -3.85 11.61 12.01
C TYR A 89 -4.29 12.52 10.86
N ARG A 90 -5.44 13.20 11.00
CA ARG A 90 -5.92 14.13 9.99
C ARG A 90 -4.93 15.28 9.80
N HIS A 91 -4.62 15.61 8.55
CA HIS A 91 -3.80 16.78 8.27
C HIS A 91 -4.52 18.04 8.79
N PRO A 92 -3.86 18.88 9.62
CA PRO A 92 -4.53 20.01 10.28
C PRO A 92 -4.82 21.18 9.32
N ASP A 93 -4.03 21.31 8.25
CA ASP A 93 -4.19 22.35 7.25
C ASP A 93 -5.30 21.98 6.21
N PRO A 94 -6.39 22.77 6.14
CA PRO A 94 -7.48 22.54 5.19
C PRO A 94 -7.05 22.78 3.73
N ASP A 95 -6.14 23.72 3.47
CA ASP A 95 -5.65 24.03 2.11
C ASP A 95 -4.81 22.86 1.58
N ARG A 96 -3.98 22.26 2.45
CA ARG A 96 -3.25 21.03 2.11
C ARG A 96 -4.19 19.86 1.80
N THR A 97 -5.29 19.75 2.55
CA THR A 97 -6.29 18.71 2.33
C THR A 97 -7.03 18.93 1.01
N ALA A 98 -7.39 20.17 0.68
CA ALA A 98 -7.98 20.53 -0.61
C ALA A 98 -7.01 20.21 -1.76
N TRP A 99 -5.74 20.60 -1.63
CA TRP A 99 -4.71 20.32 -2.62
C TRP A 99 -4.57 18.82 -2.94
N TRP A 100 -4.63 17.95 -1.92
CA TRP A 100 -4.58 16.50 -2.12
C TRP A 100 -5.79 15.96 -2.88
N ARG A 101 -7.00 16.47 -2.59
CA ARG A 101 -8.23 16.10 -3.31
C ARG A 101 -8.17 16.53 -4.77
N GLU A 102 -7.78 17.79 -5.02
CA GLU A 102 -7.62 18.28 -6.39
C GLU A 102 -6.54 17.51 -7.16
N ARG A 103 -5.44 17.14 -6.50
CA ARG A 103 -4.41 16.30 -7.11
C ARG A 103 -4.95 14.92 -7.47
N PHE A 104 -5.73 14.31 -6.57
CA PHE A 104 -6.40 13.04 -6.86
C PHE A 104 -7.30 13.17 -8.08
N ASP A 105 -8.15 14.19 -8.14
CA ASP A 105 -9.06 14.41 -9.27
C ASP A 105 -8.31 14.57 -10.59
N ARG A 106 -7.24 15.39 -10.61
CA ARG A 106 -6.40 15.58 -11.81
C ARG A 106 -5.76 14.27 -12.29
N VAL A 107 -5.25 13.45 -11.37
CA VAL A 107 -4.59 12.17 -11.72
C VAL A 107 -5.63 11.11 -12.11
N HIS A 108 -6.75 11.06 -11.41
CA HIS A 108 -7.84 10.13 -11.68
C HIS A 108 -8.46 10.37 -13.06
N ALA A 109 -8.60 11.62 -13.49
CA ALA A 109 -9.07 11.96 -14.84
C ALA A 109 -8.20 11.36 -15.96
N LEU A 110 -6.89 11.16 -15.71
CA LEU A 110 -5.98 10.53 -16.68
C LEU A 110 -6.23 9.02 -16.83
N LEU A 111 -6.85 8.37 -15.83
CA LEU A 111 -7.14 6.93 -15.86
C LEU A 111 -8.32 6.58 -16.78
N GLY A 112 -9.23 7.53 -17.03
CA GLY A 112 -10.38 7.35 -17.93
C GLY A 112 -10.06 7.54 -19.42
N HIS A 113 -8.81 7.84 -19.76
CA HIS A 113 -8.31 8.03 -21.13
C HIS A 113 -7.37 6.90 -21.60
N ALA A 114 -7.30 5.78 -20.85
CA ALA A 114 -6.44 4.63 -21.12
C ALA A 114 -7.24 3.35 -21.36
#